data_AF-A0AAV3NTL3-F1
#
_entry.id   AF-A0AAV3NTL3-F1
#
_cell.length_a   1.000
_cell.length_b   1.000
_cell.length_c   1.000
_cell.angle_alpha   90.00
_cell.angle_beta   90.00
_cell.angle_gamma   90.00
#
_symmetry.space_group_name_H-M   'P 1'
#
loop_
_entity.id
_entity.type
_entity.pdbx_description
1 polymer ?
#
loop_
_entity_poly.entity_id
_entity_poly.type
_entity_poly.pdbx_seq_one_letter_code
_entity_poly.pdbx_strand_id
1 'polypeptide(L)'
;MAIDGSFRLENELKRFIYRCPKLNSVPIFQQLIKKGDRVSEDEVVNAVGQVVLHPNYTIPLLGCFRPIARNIVDRAVSILHLEIGPDLRDSSDDCMIEFEEDNLPREDDDDTDMEQVVSLVDNYVRLGKRLNLHEVACLAFCRALDLIPSLLGSVLSYFARAPPPFVRIKPREHKSDALDMGGKGLLNVARISYRFLLAKPDFFSTLWDWSCFMHLTRVDDVETKWCAVQIILEVFNSSDSLIEKFGLDSQQAFNCLSRWKEFISDVSLEKASWYIEPSALPKTDSVLGQINCDQGFTLQPCSLASSADRSVLPSLTNDQLTSSSGRPFVLTSAVNKSYEMVFVAVTQRWPVLLYGPAGSGKTALVKKLGQSNGRPGISSEHG
;
A
#
# COMPACT_ATOMS: atom_id res chain seq x y z
N MET A 1 -17.75 -3.44 5.68
CA MET A 1 -17.72 -4.34 6.85
C MET A 1 -17.25 -5.71 6.41
N ALA A 2 -16.24 -6.29 7.08
CA ALA A 2 -15.83 -7.67 6.85
C ALA A 2 -16.98 -8.61 7.29
N ILE A 3 -17.31 -9.60 6.47
CA ILE A 3 -18.52 -10.44 6.61
C ILE A 3 -18.46 -11.36 7.83
N ASP A 4 -17.28 -11.55 8.40
CA ASP A 4 -17.04 -12.33 9.62
C ASP A 4 -17.19 -11.51 10.93
N GLY A 5 -17.40 -10.19 10.83
CA GLY A 5 -17.44 -9.30 12.00
C GLY A 5 -16.10 -9.16 12.72
N SER A 6 -14.99 -9.58 12.10
CA SER A 6 -13.63 -9.49 12.67
C SER A 6 -13.09 -8.07 12.67
N PHE A 7 -13.38 -7.30 11.61
CA PHE A 7 -12.94 -5.92 11.48
C PHE A 7 -13.83 -4.97 12.28
N ARG A 8 -13.27 -4.40 13.35
CA ARG A 8 -13.86 -3.31 14.13
C ARG A 8 -12.93 -2.11 14.10
N LEU A 9 -13.46 -0.98 13.64
CA LEU A 9 -12.70 0.27 13.50
C LEU A 9 -12.04 0.68 14.82
N GLU A 10 -12.75 0.56 15.95
CA GLU A 10 -12.18 0.87 17.27
C GLU A 10 -10.97 -0.02 17.61
N ASN A 11 -11.06 -1.32 17.36
CA ASN A 11 -9.98 -2.25 17.69
C ASN A 11 -8.75 -2.01 16.82
N GLU A 12 -8.95 -1.79 15.51
CA GLU A 12 -7.85 -1.49 14.60
C GLU A 12 -7.24 -0.11 14.86
N LEU A 13 -8.04 0.87 15.28
CA LEU A 13 -7.52 2.17 15.73
C LEU A 13 -6.67 2.02 16.99
N LYS A 14 -7.12 1.26 17.99
CA LYS A 14 -6.31 0.97 19.19
C LYS A 14 -5.02 0.24 18.83
N ARG A 15 -5.09 -0.75 17.93
CA ARG A 15 -3.93 -1.50 17.43
C ARG A 15 -2.94 -0.59 16.71
N PHE A 16 -3.44 0.33 15.86
CA PHE A 16 -2.61 1.29 15.16
C PHE A 16 -1.89 2.23 16.13
N ILE A 17 -2.60 2.80 17.10
CA ILE A 17 -2.01 3.69 18.11
C ILE A 17 -1.03 2.94 19.03
N TYR A 18 -1.30 1.67 19.36
CA TYR A 18 -0.36 0.84 20.10
C TYR A 18 0.96 0.63 19.35
N ARG A 19 0.90 0.41 18.03
CA ARG A 19 2.10 0.28 17.18
C ARG A 19 2.80 1.60 16.91
N CYS A 20 2.07 2.71 17.01
CA CYS A 20 2.55 4.05 16.73
C CYS A 20 2.29 4.96 17.93
N PRO A 21 2.96 4.74 19.08
CA PRO A 21 2.63 5.39 20.35
C PRO A 21 2.74 6.91 20.28
N LYS A 22 3.63 7.43 19.41
CA LYS A 22 3.78 8.86 19.14
C LYS A 22 2.45 9.52 18.73
N LEU A 23 1.57 8.83 17.98
CA LEU A 23 0.28 9.38 17.55
C LEU A 23 -0.75 9.53 18.68
N ASN A 24 -0.51 8.93 19.86
CA ASN A 24 -1.41 9.05 21.01
C ASN A 24 -1.40 10.46 21.63
N SER A 25 -0.35 11.25 21.41
CA SER A 25 -0.27 12.64 21.87
C SER A 25 -1.14 13.60 21.04
N VAL A 26 -1.55 13.18 19.84
CA VAL A 26 -2.31 14.03 18.92
C VAL A 26 -3.78 14.08 19.33
N PRO A 27 -4.38 15.28 19.48
CA PRO A 27 -5.76 15.45 19.95
C PRO A 27 -6.82 14.70 19.12
N ILE A 28 -6.65 14.65 17.79
CA ILE A 28 -7.63 14.00 16.89
C ILE A 28 -7.74 12.50 17.19
N PHE A 29 -6.62 11.82 17.42
CA PHE A 29 -6.60 10.40 17.73
C PHE A 29 -7.14 10.11 19.14
N GLN A 30 -6.86 10.97 20.11
CA GLN A 30 -7.47 10.85 21.45
C GLN A 30 -8.98 10.99 21.41
N GLN A 31 -9.52 11.90 20.60
CA GLN A 31 -10.96 12.07 20.42
C GLN A 31 -11.59 10.83 19.77
N LEU A 32 -10.95 10.27 18.74
CA LEU A 32 -11.43 9.04 18.10
C LEU A 32 -11.41 7.85 19.07
N ILE A 33 -10.35 7.67 19.84
CA ILE A 33 -10.27 6.59 20.85
C ILE A 33 -11.37 6.75 21.91
N LYS A 34 -11.65 7.98 22.36
CA LYS A 34 -12.71 8.27 23.33
C LYS A 34 -14.13 7.98 22.80
N LYS A 35 -14.36 8.10 21.49
CA LYS A 35 -15.65 7.78 20.87
C LYS A 35 -15.95 6.28 20.83
N GLY A 36 -14.91 5.42 20.87
CA GLY A 36 -15.05 3.96 20.86
C GLY A 36 -15.87 3.44 19.68
N ASP A 37 -16.86 2.60 19.95
CA ASP A 37 -17.75 1.99 18.95
C ASP A 37 -18.54 2.99 18.09
N ARG A 38 -18.59 4.28 18.46
CA ARG A 38 -19.29 5.34 17.70
C ARG A 38 -18.44 5.97 16.59
N VAL A 39 -17.18 5.56 16.45
CA VAL A 39 -16.29 6.09 15.41
C VAL A 39 -16.78 5.65 14.03
N SER A 40 -16.96 6.61 13.13
CA SER A 40 -17.30 6.33 11.73
C SER A 40 -16.06 6.09 10.88
N GLU A 41 -16.24 5.38 9.76
CA GLU A 41 -15.17 5.18 8.79
C GLU A 41 -14.64 6.50 8.23
N ASP A 42 -15.53 7.45 7.92
CA ASP A 42 -15.16 8.77 7.38
C ASP A 42 -14.32 9.58 8.37
N GLU A 43 -14.62 9.50 9.68
CA GLU A 43 -13.84 10.18 10.71
C GLU A 43 -12.40 9.64 10.77
N VAL A 44 -12.23 8.31 10.67
CA VAL A 44 -10.91 7.69 10.63
C VAL A 44 -10.17 8.05 9.36
N VAL A 45 -10.82 7.90 8.20
CA VAL A 45 -10.24 8.21 6.88
C VAL A 45 -9.76 9.67 6.83
N ASN A 46 -10.53 10.60 7.38
CA ASN A 46 -10.14 12.01 7.44
C ASN A 46 -8.93 12.24 8.37
N ALA A 47 -8.86 11.56 9.52
CA ALA A 47 -7.74 11.71 10.44
C ALA A 47 -6.43 11.10 9.92
N VAL A 48 -6.51 9.97 9.20
CA VAL A 48 -5.32 9.23 8.74
C VAL A 48 -4.89 9.57 7.31
N GLY A 49 -5.69 10.36 6.58
CA GLY A 49 -5.47 10.67 5.16
C GLY A 49 -4.15 11.39 4.86
N GLN A 50 -3.68 12.28 5.75
CA GLN A 50 -2.32 12.85 5.62
C GLN A 50 -1.26 11.91 6.21
N VAL A 51 -1.58 11.23 7.32
CA VAL A 51 -0.67 10.37 8.07
C VAL A 51 -0.18 9.18 7.22
N VAL A 52 -0.99 8.66 6.31
CA VAL A 52 -0.59 7.56 5.41
C VAL A 52 0.58 7.92 4.49
N LEU A 53 0.81 9.21 4.22
CA LEU A 53 1.94 9.68 3.43
C LEU A 53 3.25 9.67 4.22
N HIS A 54 3.18 9.68 5.55
CA HIS A 54 4.37 9.70 6.38
C HIS A 54 5.11 8.35 6.31
N PRO A 55 6.43 8.32 6.01
CA PRO A 55 7.18 7.08 5.79
C PRO A 55 7.07 6.05 6.92
N ASN A 56 7.04 6.51 8.17
CA ASN A 56 6.99 5.64 9.35
C ASN A 56 5.60 5.06 9.63
N TYR A 57 4.55 5.67 9.08
CA TYR A 57 3.17 5.32 9.39
C TYR A 57 2.45 4.61 8.25
N THR A 58 2.90 4.76 6.99
CA THR A 58 2.27 4.10 5.82
C THR A 58 2.02 2.60 6.04
N ILE A 59 3.06 1.86 6.42
CA ILE A 59 3.02 0.39 6.55
C ILE A 59 2.08 -0.05 7.70
N PRO A 60 2.27 0.39 8.96
CA PRO A 60 1.39 -0.04 10.05
C PRO A 60 -0.06 0.41 9.86
N LEU A 61 -0.29 1.59 9.26
CA LEU A 61 -1.61 2.13 8.99
C LEU A 61 -2.36 1.27 7.98
N LEU A 62 -1.76 0.99 6.82
CA LEU A 62 -2.39 0.14 5.80
C LEU A 62 -2.53 -1.32 6.26
N GLY A 63 -1.65 -1.77 7.15
CA GLY A 63 -1.75 -3.04 7.86
C GLY A 63 -3.01 -3.16 8.71
N CYS A 64 -3.26 -2.18 9.59
CA CYS A 64 -4.44 -2.15 10.47
C CYS A 64 -5.74 -1.88 9.71
N PHE A 65 -5.71 -1.00 8.71
CA PHE A 65 -6.92 -0.50 8.04
C PHE A 65 -7.13 -1.08 6.64
N ARG A 66 -6.62 -2.29 6.37
CA ARG A 66 -6.73 -2.96 5.06
C ARG A 66 -8.13 -2.90 4.43
N PRO A 67 -9.25 -3.14 5.16
CA PRO A 67 -10.59 -3.09 4.57
C PRO A 67 -11.02 -1.70 4.07
N ILE A 68 -10.44 -0.63 4.60
CA ILE A 68 -10.76 0.76 4.23
C ILE A 68 -9.58 1.46 3.56
N ALA A 69 -8.50 0.72 3.25
CA ALA A 69 -7.26 1.25 2.69
C ALA A 69 -7.48 2.02 1.38
N ARG A 70 -8.43 1.58 0.55
CA ARG A 70 -8.81 2.30 -0.66
C ARG A 70 -9.31 3.71 -0.34
N ASN A 71 -10.22 3.85 0.62
CA ASN A 71 -10.77 5.15 1.00
C ASN A 71 -9.70 6.06 1.61
N ILE A 72 -8.76 5.48 2.37
CA ILE A 72 -7.61 6.20 2.91
C ILE A 72 -6.69 6.73 1.80
N VAL A 73 -6.33 5.87 0.84
CA VAL A 73 -5.47 6.27 -0.29
C VAL A 73 -6.20 7.26 -1.19
N ASP A 74 -7.47 7.05 -1.52
CA ASP A 74 -8.28 7.99 -2.29
C ASP A 74 -8.38 9.37 -1.60
N ARG A 75 -8.46 9.39 -0.27
CA ARG A 75 -8.40 10.62 0.53
C ARG A 75 -7.04 11.31 0.43
N ALA A 76 -5.95 10.56 0.57
CA ALA A 76 -4.59 11.09 0.43
C ALA A 76 -4.35 11.68 -0.97
N VAL A 77 -4.78 10.99 -2.02
CA VAL A 77 -4.72 11.48 -3.40
C VAL A 77 -5.52 12.76 -3.58
N SER A 78 -6.73 12.83 -3.01
CA SER A 78 -7.57 14.04 -3.07
C SER A 78 -6.90 15.25 -2.41
N ILE A 79 -6.24 15.05 -1.27
CA ILE A 79 -5.47 16.11 -0.58
C ILE A 79 -4.29 16.54 -1.47
N LEU A 80 -3.52 15.59 -1.99
CA LEU A 80 -2.37 15.90 -2.85
C LEU A 80 -2.77 16.62 -4.14
N HIS A 81 -3.90 16.29 -4.76
CA HIS A 81 -4.38 16.99 -5.95
C HIS A 81 -4.80 18.44 -5.70
N LEU A 82 -5.17 18.78 -4.47
CA LEU A 82 -5.50 20.15 -4.09
C LEU A 82 -4.24 20.99 -3.92
N GLU A 83 -3.17 20.38 -3.39
CA GLU A 83 -1.98 21.07 -2.93
C GLU A 83 -0.80 21.03 -3.92
N ILE A 84 -0.67 19.94 -4.67
CA ILE A 84 0.31 19.77 -5.73
C ILE A 84 -0.30 20.35 -7.02
N GLY A 85 0.01 21.61 -7.29
CA GLY A 85 -0.32 22.25 -8.56
C GLY A 85 0.31 21.55 -9.77
N PRO A 86 -0.13 21.88 -11.00
CA PRO A 86 0.27 21.16 -12.22
C PRO A 86 1.74 21.28 -12.59
N ASP A 87 2.48 22.24 -12.01
CA ASP A 87 3.87 22.49 -12.37
C ASP A 87 4.81 22.29 -11.17
N LEU A 88 5.39 21.09 -11.07
CA LEU A 88 6.43 20.72 -10.11
C LEU A 88 7.85 21.01 -10.65
N ARG A 89 7.97 21.44 -11.92
CA ARG A 89 9.26 21.53 -12.63
C ARG A 89 10.15 22.71 -12.19
N ASP A 90 9.54 23.73 -11.57
CA ASP A 90 10.18 24.97 -11.11
C ASP A 90 10.51 24.99 -9.62
N SER A 91 10.18 23.93 -8.88
CA SER A 91 10.52 23.80 -7.45
C SER A 91 12.01 23.44 -7.33
N SER A 92 12.83 24.48 -7.12
CA SER A 92 14.24 24.39 -6.74
C SER A 92 14.34 23.91 -5.29
N ASP A 93 14.01 22.65 -5.03
CA ASP A 93 14.13 22.06 -3.69
C ASP A 93 15.50 21.42 -3.53
N ASP A 94 16.34 22.10 -2.74
CA ASP A 94 17.55 21.53 -2.18
C ASP A 94 17.22 20.33 -1.28
N CYS A 95 18.19 19.42 -1.23
CA CYS A 95 18.14 18.00 -0.89
C CYS A 95 17.11 17.57 0.18
N MET A 96 16.47 16.42 -0.09
CA MET A 96 15.63 15.70 0.88
C MET A 96 16.33 15.51 2.23
N ILE A 97 15.52 15.61 3.28
CA ILE A 97 15.81 15.10 4.62
C ILE A 97 16.33 13.67 4.46
N GLU A 98 17.44 13.38 5.11
CA GLU A 98 18.09 12.07 5.12
C GLU A 98 17.13 11.03 5.70
N PHE A 99 16.37 10.36 4.85
CA PHE A 99 15.66 9.12 5.21
C PHE A 99 16.66 7.97 5.20
N GLU A 100 17.65 8.03 6.10
CA GLU A 100 18.35 6.85 6.57
C GLU A 100 17.53 6.24 7.70
N GLU A 101 17.43 4.90 7.73
CA GLU A 101 16.99 4.19 8.94
C GLU A 101 17.88 4.54 10.16
N ASP A 102 19.11 5.04 9.93
CA ASP A 102 20.02 5.56 10.96
C ASP A 102 19.64 6.96 11.49
N ASN A 103 18.81 7.71 10.77
CA ASN A 103 18.27 9.03 11.16
C ASN A 103 16.74 9.01 11.34
N LEU A 104 16.10 7.84 11.35
CA LEU A 104 14.85 7.70 12.08
C LEU A 104 15.15 8.19 13.49
N PRO A 105 14.38 9.14 14.05
CA PRO A 105 14.51 9.40 15.47
C PRO A 105 14.43 8.04 16.14
N ARG A 106 15.52 7.66 16.83
CA ARG A 106 15.44 6.56 17.79
C ARG A 106 14.17 6.82 18.60
N GLU A 107 13.55 5.78 19.14
CA GLU A 107 12.34 5.97 19.95
C GLU A 107 12.54 7.02 21.08
N ASP A 108 13.79 7.42 21.34
CA ASP A 108 14.30 8.42 22.28
C ASP A 108 14.46 9.87 21.75
N ASP A 109 14.29 10.19 20.46
CA ASP A 109 14.35 11.59 19.98
C ASP A 109 12.98 12.28 20.16
N ASP A 110 12.90 13.04 21.26
CA ASP A 110 11.71 13.66 21.87
C ASP A 110 11.17 14.90 21.11
N ASP A 111 11.86 15.38 20.07
CA ASP A 111 11.66 16.73 19.49
C ASP A 111 11.02 16.78 18.09
N THR A 112 10.49 15.65 17.56
CA THR A 112 9.69 15.75 16.32
C THR A 112 8.31 16.30 16.67
N ASP A 113 8.06 17.59 16.41
CA ASP A 113 6.76 18.25 16.58
C ASP A 113 5.64 17.38 16.00
N MET A 114 4.86 16.73 16.87
CA MET A 114 3.81 15.78 16.47
C MET A 114 2.68 16.43 15.68
N GLU A 115 2.55 17.75 15.78
CA GLU A 115 1.66 18.55 14.94
C GLU A 115 2.11 18.52 13.46
N GLN A 116 3.41 18.37 13.20
CA GLN A 116 3.96 18.26 11.85
C GLN A 116 3.59 16.97 11.14
N VAL A 117 3.34 15.88 11.88
CA VAL A 117 2.95 14.58 11.32
C VAL A 117 1.54 14.61 10.74
N VAL A 118 0.62 15.30 11.42
CA VAL A 118 -0.81 15.36 11.04
C VAL A 118 -1.05 16.41 9.95
N SER A 119 -0.23 17.46 9.94
CA SER A 119 -0.23 18.54 8.94
C SER A 119 0.92 18.39 7.93
N LEU A 120 1.37 17.15 7.66
CA LEU A 120 2.53 16.88 6.82
C LEU A 120 2.44 17.62 5.48
N VAL A 121 1.30 17.51 4.80
CA VAL A 121 1.11 18.15 3.49
C VAL A 121 1.21 19.67 3.62
N ASP A 122 0.51 20.25 4.59
CA ASP A 122 0.49 21.69 4.83
C ASP A 122 1.89 22.23 5.10
N ASN A 123 2.73 21.48 5.83
CA ASN A 123 4.10 21.90 6.12
C ASN A 123 4.99 21.89 4.88
N TYR A 124 4.94 20.84 4.06
CA TYR A 124 5.68 20.83 2.79
C TYR A 124 5.23 21.96 1.86
N VAL A 125 3.93 22.24 1.78
CA VAL A 125 3.39 23.34 0.97
C VAL A 125 3.86 24.69 1.50
N ARG A 126 3.80 24.92 2.82
CA ARG A 126 4.26 26.16 3.47
C ARG A 126 5.75 26.39 3.28
N LEU A 127 6.54 25.33 3.28
CA LEU A 127 7.99 25.38 3.05
C LEU A 127 8.34 25.50 1.56
N GLY A 128 7.36 25.49 0.65
CA GLY A 128 7.59 25.48 -0.80
C GLY A 128 8.13 24.16 -1.34
N LYS A 129 8.21 23.12 -0.49
CA LYS A 129 8.89 21.85 -0.75
C LYS A 129 8.00 20.82 -1.48
N ARG A 130 7.40 21.23 -2.60
CA ARG A 130 6.38 20.41 -3.30
C ARG A 130 6.97 19.19 -4.00
N LEU A 131 8.21 19.27 -4.46
CA LEU A 131 8.88 18.13 -5.09
C LEU A 131 9.17 17.05 -4.04
N ASN A 132 9.63 17.46 -2.86
CA ASN A 132 9.86 16.53 -1.74
C ASN A 132 8.55 15.86 -1.29
N LEU A 133 7.45 16.60 -1.23
CA LEU A 133 6.12 16.03 -0.94
C LEU A 133 5.72 14.96 -1.97
N HIS A 134 5.95 15.23 -3.26
CA HIS A 134 5.68 14.26 -4.32
C HIS A 134 6.51 12.99 -4.15
N GLU A 135 7.79 13.11 -3.80
CA GLU A 135 8.67 11.96 -3.55
C GLU A 135 8.23 11.13 -2.32
N VAL A 136 7.82 11.79 -1.24
CA VAL A 136 7.23 11.14 -0.05
C VAL A 136 5.93 10.41 -0.42
N ALA A 137 5.06 11.04 -1.21
CA ALA A 137 3.83 10.41 -1.70
C ALA A 137 4.14 9.18 -2.57
N CYS A 138 5.12 9.27 -3.46
CA CYS A 138 5.58 8.15 -4.27
C CYS A 138 6.10 6.98 -3.42
N LEU A 139 6.86 7.24 -2.36
CA LEU A 139 7.29 6.22 -1.40
C LEU A 139 6.10 5.54 -0.69
N ALA A 140 5.14 6.35 -0.23
CA ALA A 140 3.95 5.82 0.43
C ALA A 140 3.12 4.95 -0.53
N PHE A 141 2.94 5.39 -1.78
CA PHE A 141 2.17 4.67 -2.77
C PHE A 141 2.87 3.39 -3.27
N CYS A 142 4.19 3.37 -3.44
CA CYS A 142 4.87 2.12 -3.82
C CYS A 142 4.78 1.06 -2.70
N ARG A 143 4.91 1.48 -1.42
CA ARG A 143 4.65 0.62 -0.26
C ARG A 143 3.20 0.13 -0.21
N ALA A 144 2.25 1.03 -0.51
CA ALA A 144 0.83 0.69 -0.54
C ALA A 144 0.50 -0.35 -1.62
N LEU A 145 1.07 -0.23 -2.83
CA LEU A 145 0.91 -1.21 -3.90
C LEU A 145 1.53 -2.56 -3.54
N ASP A 146 2.69 -2.54 -2.91
CA ASP A 146 3.34 -3.76 -2.46
C ASP A 146 2.51 -4.51 -1.43
N LEU A 147 1.92 -3.78 -0.47
CA LEU A 147 1.04 -4.35 0.55
C LEU A 147 -0.30 -4.80 -0.06
N ILE A 148 -0.95 -3.93 -0.83
CA ILE A 148 -2.33 -4.11 -1.30
C ILE A 148 -2.38 -3.78 -2.81
N PRO A 149 -2.14 -4.77 -3.69
CA PRO A 149 -2.08 -4.55 -5.14
C PRO A 149 -3.37 -3.98 -5.77
N SER A 150 -4.53 -4.18 -5.13
CA SER A 150 -5.81 -3.64 -5.60
C SER A 150 -5.91 -2.11 -5.53
N LEU A 151 -4.99 -1.45 -4.83
CA LEU A 151 -4.88 0.02 -4.76
C LEU A 151 -4.31 0.64 -6.03
N LEU A 152 -3.92 -0.16 -7.04
CA LEU A 152 -3.39 0.34 -8.31
C LEU A 152 -4.29 1.40 -8.95
N GLY A 153 -5.61 1.22 -8.94
CA GLY A 153 -6.54 2.22 -9.49
C GLY A 153 -6.45 3.59 -8.80
N SER A 154 -6.40 3.59 -7.47
CA SER A 154 -6.27 4.80 -6.65
C SER A 154 -4.94 5.51 -6.89
N VAL A 155 -3.84 4.75 -6.90
CA VAL A 155 -2.51 5.31 -7.16
C VAL A 155 -2.38 5.87 -8.58
N LEU A 156 -3.00 5.23 -9.58
CA LEU A 156 -3.00 5.76 -10.95
C LEU A 156 -3.84 7.04 -11.08
N SER A 157 -4.89 7.20 -10.26
CA SER A 157 -5.63 8.46 -10.23
C SER A 157 -4.76 9.63 -9.79
N TYR A 158 -3.76 9.39 -8.92
CA TYR A 158 -2.76 10.40 -8.57
C TYR A 158 -1.90 10.79 -9.77
N PHE A 159 -1.27 9.80 -10.42
CA PHE A 159 -0.39 9.99 -11.59
C PHE A 159 -1.13 10.44 -12.85
N ALA A 160 -2.46 10.50 -12.84
CA ALA A 160 -3.22 11.17 -13.91
C ALA A 160 -2.96 12.69 -13.98
N ARG A 161 -2.50 13.29 -12.87
CA ARG A 161 -2.12 14.72 -12.78
C ARG A 161 -0.70 14.92 -12.31
N ALA A 162 -0.18 14.01 -11.49
CA ALA A 162 1.18 14.07 -10.98
C ALA A 162 2.17 13.52 -12.02
N PRO A 163 3.39 14.07 -12.06
CA PRO A 163 4.44 13.57 -12.95
C PRO A 163 5.07 12.27 -12.41
N PRO A 164 6.00 11.62 -13.15
CA PRO A 164 6.66 10.40 -12.68
C PRO A 164 7.49 10.60 -11.41
N PRO A 165 7.73 9.56 -10.60
CA PRO A 165 8.50 9.66 -9.34
C PRO A 165 9.90 10.26 -9.51
N PHE A 166 10.48 10.16 -10.70
CA PHE A 166 11.85 10.54 -11.03
C PHE A 166 12.01 11.91 -11.69
N VAL A 167 11.05 12.82 -11.51
CA VAL A 167 11.11 14.18 -12.11
C VAL A 167 12.34 14.98 -11.69
N ARG A 168 12.89 14.71 -10.50
CA ARG A 168 14.16 15.31 -10.07
C ARG A 168 15.32 14.99 -11.01
N ILE A 169 15.29 13.85 -11.69
CA ILE A 169 16.36 13.39 -12.58
C ILE A 169 16.25 14.15 -13.91
N LYS A 170 16.91 15.31 -13.99
CA LYS A 170 16.98 16.11 -15.22
C LYS A 170 18.08 15.60 -16.16
N PRO A 171 17.88 15.68 -17.49
CA PRO A 171 18.94 15.42 -18.47
C PRO A 171 20.08 16.42 -18.24
N ARG A 172 21.30 15.93 -18.03
CA ARG A 172 22.48 16.78 -17.80
C ARG A 172 23.00 17.32 -19.13
N GLU A 173 22.86 18.62 -19.38
CA GLU A 173 23.46 19.27 -20.57
C GLU A 173 24.94 19.63 -20.34
N HIS A 174 25.38 19.86 -19.10
CA HIS A 174 26.76 20.28 -18.77
C HIS A 174 27.38 19.52 -17.59
N LYS A 175 28.71 19.32 -17.64
CA LYS A 175 29.52 18.56 -16.66
C LYS A 175 29.78 19.31 -15.34
N SER A 176 29.50 20.61 -15.27
CA SER A 176 29.91 21.50 -14.16
C SER A 176 28.97 21.49 -12.94
N ASP A 177 27.74 21.01 -13.07
CA ASP A 177 26.76 20.98 -11.96
C ASP A 177 26.92 19.73 -11.08
N ALA A 178 28.16 19.29 -10.87
CA ALA A 178 28.49 18.01 -10.25
C ALA A 178 28.58 18.02 -8.73
N LEU A 179 28.52 19.19 -8.10
CA LEU A 179 28.93 19.31 -6.69
C LEU A 179 27.81 19.52 -5.67
N ASP A 180 26.55 19.74 -6.08
CA ASP A 180 25.57 20.27 -5.10
C ASP A 180 24.22 19.54 -5.00
N MET A 181 23.97 18.48 -5.78
CA MET A 181 22.74 17.70 -5.60
C MET A 181 23.05 16.44 -4.77
N GLY A 182 22.72 16.49 -3.48
CA GLY A 182 23.02 15.43 -2.51
C GLY A 182 22.67 14.02 -3.01
N GLY A 183 23.69 13.19 -3.21
CA GLY A 183 23.59 11.89 -3.88
C GLY A 183 22.54 10.93 -3.28
N LYS A 184 22.24 11.07 -1.98
CA LYS A 184 21.23 10.25 -1.28
C LYS A 184 19.80 10.49 -1.80
N GLY A 185 19.47 11.73 -2.22
CA GLY A 185 18.13 12.04 -2.76
C GLY A 185 17.87 11.34 -4.09
N LEU A 186 18.86 11.32 -4.98
CA LEU A 186 18.77 10.64 -6.28
C LEU A 186 18.65 9.12 -6.12
N LEU A 187 19.36 8.55 -5.14
CA LEU A 187 19.26 7.12 -4.83
C LEU A 187 17.85 6.72 -4.41
N ASN A 188 17.24 7.47 -3.48
CA ASN A 188 15.87 7.18 -3.02
C ASN A 188 14.85 7.28 -4.14
N VAL A 189 14.95 8.33 -4.97
CA VAL A 189 14.11 8.49 -6.16
C VAL A 189 14.28 7.32 -7.12
N ALA A 190 15.52 6.88 -7.40
CA ALA A 190 15.80 5.74 -8.26
C ALA A 190 15.23 4.43 -7.68
N ARG A 191 15.40 4.19 -6.38
CA ARG A 191 14.85 3.01 -5.67
C ARG A 191 13.33 2.98 -5.70
N ILE A 192 12.66 4.10 -5.42
CA ILE A 192 11.19 4.21 -5.48
C ILE A 192 10.69 3.93 -6.89
N SER A 193 11.36 4.50 -7.89
CA SER A 193 11.02 4.32 -9.31
C SER A 193 11.16 2.86 -9.74
N TYR A 194 12.25 2.21 -9.32
CA TYR A 194 12.47 0.80 -9.60
C TYR A 194 11.40 -0.09 -8.93
N ARG A 195 11.00 0.24 -7.70
CA ARG A 195 9.94 -0.48 -6.97
C ARG A 195 8.59 -0.40 -7.71
N PHE A 196 8.22 0.77 -8.23
CA PHE A 196 7.03 0.91 -9.08
C PHE A 196 7.13 0.06 -10.33
N LEU A 197 8.27 0.09 -11.02
CA LEU A 197 8.49 -0.71 -12.22
C LEU A 197 8.28 -2.19 -11.94
N LEU A 198 8.88 -2.73 -10.88
CA LEU A 198 8.72 -4.14 -10.49
C LEU A 198 7.32 -4.51 -10.02
N ALA A 199 6.52 -3.57 -9.51
CA ALA A 199 5.15 -3.84 -9.09
C ALA A 199 4.28 -4.29 -10.28
N LYS A 200 4.52 -3.73 -11.48
CA LYS A 200 3.88 -4.16 -12.73
C LYS A 200 4.70 -3.77 -13.97
N PRO A 201 5.71 -4.57 -14.35
CA PRO A 201 6.69 -4.19 -15.38
C PRO A 201 6.08 -3.81 -16.72
N ASP A 202 5.19 -4.64 -17.26
CA ASP A 202 4.55 -4.40 -18.57
C ASP A 202 3.78 -3.07 -18.63
N PHE A 203 3.26 -2.62 -17.49
CA PHE A 203 2.46 -1.42 -17.41
C PHE A 203 3.31 -0.18 -17.14
N PHE A 204 4.17 -0.21 -16.11
CA PHE A 204 4.96 0.97 -15.74
C PHE A 204 6.10 1.26 -16.72
N SER A 205 6.62 0.26 -17.44
CA SER A 205 7.59 0.46 -18.51
C SER A 205 7.04 1.32 -19.65
N THR A 206 5.72 1.25 -19.92
CA THR A 206 5.05 2.00 -20.99
C THR A 206 4.38 3.29 -20.50
N LEU A 207 4.15 3.42 -19.19
CA LEU A 207 3.49 4.58 -18.59
C LEU A 207 4.37 5.84 -18.60
N TRP A 208 5.69 5.69 -18.45
CA TRP A 208 6.62 6.80 -18.29
C TRP A 208 7.80 6.71 -19.26
N ASP A 209 8.45 7.85 -19.52
CA ASP A 209 9.72 7.89 -20.25
C ASP A 209 10.89 7.68 -19.28
N TRP A 210 11.55 6.53 -19.39
CA TRP A 210 12.67 6.13 -18.54
C TRP A 210 14.04 6.63 -19.06
N SER A 211 14.08 7.40 -20.15
CA SER A 211 15.32 7.87 -20.79
C SER A 211 16.23 8.66 -19.85
N CYS A 212 15.68 9.32 -18.83
CA CYS A 212 16.45 10.05 -17.82
C CYS A 212 17.47 9.16 -17.07
N PHE A 213 17.19 7.86 -16.88
CA PHE A 213 18.07 6.92 -16.18
C PHE A 213 19.36 6.60 -16.96
N MET A 214 19.39 6.81 -18.29
CA MET A 214 20.62 6.69 -19.07
C MET A 214 21.69 7.66 -18.58
N HIS A 215 21.30 8.82 -18.07
CA HIS A 215 22.22 9.83 -17.53
C HIS A 215 22.79 9.43 -16.16
N LEU A 216 22.01 8.70 -15.36
CA LEU A 216 22.43 8.23 -14.04
C LEU A 216 23.51 7.14 -14.10
N THR A 217 23.65 6.44 -15.23
CA THR A 217 24.76 5.49 -15.44
C THR A 217 26.15 6.13 -15.33
N ARG A 218 26.24 7.46 -15.44
CA ARG A 218 27.48 8.24 -15.40
C ARG A 218 27.78 8.87 -14.04
N VAL A 219 26.94 8.64 -13.04
CA VAL A 219 27.12 9.16 -11.68
C VAL A 219 28.18 8.35 -10.94
N ASP A 220 28.94 8.99 -10.04
CA ASP A 220 29.99 8.31 -9.27
C ASP A 220 29.44 7.40 -8.18
N ASP A 221 28.25 7.72 -7.64
CA ASP A 221 27.57 6.88 -6.66
C ASP A 221 27.20 5.51 -7.24
N VAL A 222 27.77 4.47 -6.62
CA VAL A 222 27.68 3.07 -7.09
C VAL A 222 26.26 2.55 -6.99
N GLU A 223 25.52 2.91 -5.94
CA GLU A 223 24.18 2.41 -5.71
C GLU A 223 23.15 3.03 -6.65
N THR A 224 23.23 4.34 -6.87
CA THR A 224 22.39 5.05 -7.83
C THR A 224 22.66 4.54 -9.24
N LYS A 225 23.93 4.32 -9.60
CA LYS A 225 24.32 3.71 -10.88
C LYS A 225 23.75 2.31 -11.01
N TRP A 226 23.88 1.47 -9.99
CA TRP A 226 23.32 0.11 -10.00
C TRP A 226 21.80 0.13 -10.21
N CYS A 227 21.06 0.95 -9.45
CA CYS A 227 19.60 1.08 -9.59
C CYS A 227 19.21 1.53 -11.02
N ALA A 228 19.93 2.50 -11.59
CA ALA A 228 19.68 2.96 -12.95
C ALA A 228 19.91 1.85 -13.99
N VAL A 229 20.98 1.07 -13.85
CA VAL A 229 21.26 -0.07 -14.75
C VAL A 229 20.16 -1.12 -14.64
N GLN A 230 19.67 -1.43 -13.44
CA GLN A 230 18.57 -2.39 -13.25
C GLN A 230 17.27 -1.92 -13.92
N ILE A 231 16.92 -0.64 -13.77
CA ILE A 231 15.75 -0.05 -14.45
C ILE A 231 15.89 -0.17 -15.98
N ILE A 232 17.06 0.16 -16.52
CA ILE A 232 17.32 0.07 -17.96
C ILE A 232 17.17 -1.38 -18.44
N LEU A 233 17.74 -2.34 -17.72
CA LEU A 233 17.63 -3.76 -18.08
C LEU A 233 16.16 -4.22 -18.14
N GLU A 234 15.38 -3.86 -17.13
CA GLU A 234 13.96 -4.22 -17.02
C GLU A 234 13.11 -3.54 -18.12
N VAL A 235 13.31 -2.25 -18.38
CA VAL A 235 12.54 -1.51 -19.40
C VAL A 235 12.87 -1.96 -20.82
N PHE A 236 14.15 -2.20 -21.12
CA PHE A 236 14.60 -2.59 -22.47
C PHE A 236 14.57 -4.10 -22.70
N ASN A 237 14.12 -4.89 -21.72
CA ASN A 237 14.13 -6.36 -21.74
C ASN A 237 15.47 -6.93 -22.28
N SER A 238 16.56 -6.31 -21.84
CA SER A 238 17.92 -6.60 -22.31
C SER A 238 18.60 -7.57 -21.37
N SER A 239 19.49 -8.43 -21.88
CA SER A 239 20.19 -9.42 -21.05
C SER A 239 21.26 -8.79 -20.14
N ASP A 240 21.54 -9.47 -19.02
CA ASP A 240 22.48 -9.08 -17.94
C ASP A 240 23.90 -8.66 -18.38
N SER A 241 24.25 -8.90 -19.65
CA SER A 241 25.50 -8.47 -20.29
C SER A 241 25.78 -6.96 -20.22
N LEU A 242 24.81 -6.13 -19.81
CA LEU A 242 25.02 -4.70 -19.61
C LEU A 242 25.67 -4.34 -18.28
N ILE A 243 25.54 -5.18 -17.23
CA ILE A 243 26.08 -4.87 -15.89
C ILE A 243 27.61 -4.70 -15.95
N GLU A 244 28.28 -5.62 -16.64
CA GLU A 244 29.73 -5.57 -16.87
C GLU A 244 30.14 -4.38 -17.76
N LYS A 245 29.31 -4.02 -18.76
CA LYS A 245 29.57 -2.90 -19.67
C LYS A 245 29.49 -1.53 -18.99
N PHE A 246 28.75 -1.41 -17.90
CA PHE A 246 28.66 -0.20 -17.10
C PHE A 246 29.72 -0.13 -15.99
N GLY A 247 30.67 -1.07 -15.95
CA GLY A 247 31.85 -1.01 -15.07
C GLY A 247 31.55 -1.31 -13.59
N LEU A 248 30.46 -2.02 -13.31
CA LEU A 248 30.14 -2.50 -11.97
C LEU A 248 30.82 -3.84 -11.73
N ASP A 249 31.68 -3.91 -10.72
CA ASP A 249 32.25 -5.19 -10.30
C ASP A 249 31.17 -6.10 -9.68
N SER A 250 31.36 -7.41 -9.83
CA SER A 250 30.49 -8.46 -9.28
C SER A 250 30.23 -8.28 -7.78
N GLN A 251 31.25 -7.92 -6.99
CA GLN A 251 31.09 -7.70 -5.55
C GLN A 251 30.28 -6.43 -5.25
N GLN A 252 30.50 -5.36 -6.01
CA GLN A 252 29.73 -4.12 -5.87
C GLN A 252 28.26 -4.33 -6.22
N ALA A 253 27.98 -5.04 -7.31
CA ALA A 253 26.63 -5.38 -7.73
C ALA A 253 25.91 -6.25 -6.68
N PHE A 254 26.60 -7.22 -6.09
CA PHE A 254 26.05 -8.05 -5.01
C PHE A 254 25.71 -7.23 -3.75
N ASN A 255 26.60 -6.31 -3.35
CA ASN A 255 26.34 -5.43 -2.21
C ASN A 255 25.13 -4.51 -2.47
N CYS A 256 25.02 -3.93 -3.68
CA CYS A 256 23.88 -3.11 -4.07
C CYS A 256 22.57 -3.92 -4.08
N LEU A 257 22.61 -5.15 -4.62
CA LEU A 257 21.47 -6.07 -4.59
C LEU A 257 21.02 -6.40 -3.17
N SER A 258 21.97 -6.57 -2.24
CA SER A 258 21.67 -6.86 -0.84
C SER A 258 20.96 -5.69 -0.17
N ARG A 259 21.45 -4.45 -0.37
CA ARG A 259 20.81 -3.23 0.13
C ARG A 259 19.44 -2.96 -0.52
N TRP A 260 19.30 -3.30 -1.80
CA TRP A 260 18.01 -3.25 -2.47
C TRP A 260 17.00 -4.21 -1.84
N LYS A 261 17.42 -5.45 -1.56
CA LYS A 261 16.58 -6.45 -0.89
C LYS A 261 16.16 -5.98 0.51
N GLU A 262 17.09 -5.40 1.25
CA GLU A 262 16.81 -4.77 2.55
C GLU A 262 15.75 -3.66 2.41
N PHE A 263 15.94 -2.74 1.46
CA PHE A 263 15.01 -1.64 1.19
C PHE A 263 13.57 -2.10 0.87
N ILE A 264 13.40 -3.12 0.02
CA ILE A 264 12.05 -3.64 -0.32
C ILE A 264 11.48 -4.58 0.75
N SER A 265 12.30 -5.02 1.72
CA SER A 265 11.86 -5.92 2.76
C SER A 265 11.00 -5.24 3.84
N ASP A 266 10.95 -3.90 3.84
CA ASP A 266 10.19 -3.06 4.79
C ASP A 266 8.72 -3.49 5.00
N VAL A 267 8.05 -3.94 3.95
CA VAL A 267 6.65 -4.42 3.99
C VAL A 267 6.50 -5.89 4.36
N SER A 268 7.59 -6.66 4.41
CA SER A 268 7.56 -8.12 4.51
C SER A 268 6.98 -8.60 5.84
N LEU A 269 7.32 -7.92 6.93
CA LEU A 269 6.80 -8.24 8.27
C LEU A 269 5.28 -8.03 8.33
N GLU A 270 4.78 -6.95 7.73
CA GLU A 270 3.35 -6.67 7.69
C GLU A 270 2.62 -7.71 6.83
N LYS A 271 3.17 -8.04 5.66
CA LYS A 271 2.66 -9.12 4.79
C LYS A 271 2.60 -10.44 5.53
N ALA A 272 3.67 -10.82 6.23
CA ALA A 272 3.74 -12.06 7.00
C ALA A 272 2.70 -12.08 8.14
N SER A 273 2.51 -10.96 8.81
CA SER A 273 1.54 -10.82 9.91
C SER A 273 0.11 -11.12 9.50
N TRP A 274 -0.26 -10.93 8.23
CA TRP A 274 -1.59 -11.26 7.73
C TRP A 274 -1.84 -12.77 7.61
N TYR A 275 -0.79 -13.59 7.57
CA TYR A 275 -0.89 -15.05 7.51
C TYR A 275 -0.87 -15.70 8.89
N ILE A 276 -0.56 -14.92 9.94
CA ILE A 276 -0.61 -15.40 11.32
C ILE A 276 -2.07 -15.26 11.78
N GLU A 277 -2.83 -16.35 11.69
CA GLU A 277 -4.17 -16.42 12.27
C GLU A 277 -4.03 -16.32 13.80
N PRO A 278 -4.62 -15.31 14.47
CA PRO A 278 -4.74 -15.35 15.91
C PRO A 278 -5.64 -16.55 16.20
N SER A 279 -5.08 -17.59 16.81
CA SER A 279 -5.91 -18.71 17.27
C SER A 279 -7.03 -18.10 18.11
N ALA A 280 -8.26 -18.38 17.70
CA ALA A 280 -9.43 -17.92 18.41
C ALA A 280 -9.31 -18.42 19.85
N LEU A 281 -8.92 -17.54 20.77
CA LEU A 281 -8.95 -17.83 22.19
C LEU A 281 -10.40 -18.21 22.49
N PRO A 282 -10.67 -19.39 23.08
CA PRO A 282 -12.04 -19.74 23.47
C PRO A 282 -12.53 -18.64 24.39
N LYS A 283 -13.67 -18.04 24.04
CA LYS A 283 -14.40 -17.15 24.94
C LYS A 283 -14.82 -17.98 26.16
N THR A 284 -14.04 -17.94 27.23
CA THR A 284 -14.48 -18.37 28.55
C THR A 284 -14.57 -17.15 29.43
N ASP A 285 -15.82 -16.79 29.73
CA ASP A 285 -16.16 -15.86 30.78
C ASP A 285 -15.57 -16.31 32.13
N SER A 286 -15.04 -15.33 32.85
CA SER A 286 -14.91 -15.24 34.31
C SER A 286 -13.67 -15.79 35.05
N VAL A 287 -13.24 -14.92 35.98
CA VAL A 287 -12.48 -15.09 37.23
C VAL A 287 -10.95 -15.00 37.19
N LEU A 288 -10.50 -13.78 37.52
CA LEU A 288 -9.36 -13.42 38.39
C LEU A 288 -8.15 -14.36 38.43
N GLY A 289 -7.06 -13.94 37.80
CA GLY A 289 -5.72 -14.47 38.03
C GLY A 289 -4.69 -13.70 37.23
N GLN A 290 -3.90 -12.86 37.91
CA GLN A 290 -2.69 -12.26 37.36
C GLN A 290 -1.82 -13.36 36.75
N ILE A 291 -1.45 -13.23 35.48
CA ILE A 291 -0.33 -13.97 34.91
C ILE A 291 0.54 -12.97 34.16
N ASN A 292 1.74 -12.78 34.70
CA ASN A 292 2.83 -11.96 34.18
C ASN A 292 3.13 -12.27 32.71
N CYS A 293 3.38 -11.21 31.96
CA CYS A 293 4.04 -11.25 30.66
C CYS A 293 5.50 -11.69 30.86
N ASP A 294 5.77 -13.00 30.85
CA ASP A 294 7.12 -13.56 30.75
C ASP A 294 7.03 -15.08 30.48
N GLN A 295 6.67 -15.46 29.24
CA GLN A 295 7.04 -16.76 28.66
C GLN A 295 6.64 -16.83 27.18
N GLY A 296 7.57 -17.38 26.38
CA GLY A 296 7.65 -17.20 24.93
C GLY A 296 6.49 -17.77 24.12
N PHE A 297 6.20 -17.07 23.02
CA PHE A 297 5.37 -17.57 21.93
C PHE A 297 5.97 -18.88 21.40
N THR A 298 5.38 -20.01 21.78
CA THR A 298 5.69 -21.29 21.16
C THR A 298 4.93 -21.34 19.84
N LEU A 299 5.62 -21.00 18.75
CA LEU A 299 5.09 -21.09 17.39
C LEU A 299 4.97 -22.57 17.00
N GLN A 300 3.76 -23.12 17.01
CA GLN A 300 3.51 -24.36 16.28
C GLN A 300 3.17 -24.04 14.82
N PRO A 301 3.83 -24.69 13.85
CA PRO A 301 3.49 -24.53 12.44
C PRO A 301 2.23 -25.34 12.13
N CYS A 302 1.15 -24.67 11.74
CA CYS A 302 -0.03 -25.32 11.19
C CYS A 302 -0.06 -25.20 9.66
N SER A 303 -0.31 -26.35 9.06
CA SER A 303 -0.32 -26.76 7.66
C SER A 303 -0.82 -25.74 6.63
N LEU A 304 -0.08 -25.67 5.52
CA LEU A 304 -0.46 -25.04 4.27
C LEU A 304 -1.87 -25.45 3.82
N ALA A 305 -2.81 -24.52 3.89
CA ALA A 305 -3.96 -24.49 3.00
C ALA A 305 -4.08 -23.06 2.46
N SER A 306 -3.97 -22.94 1.14
CA SER A 306 -4.03 -21.70 0.37
C SER A 306 -5.29 -20.90 0.71
N SER A 307 -5.14 -19.89 1.57
CA SER A 307 -6.21 -18.94 1.87
C SER A 307 -5.94 -17.64 1.11
N ALA A 308 -6.47 -17.59 -0.11
CA ALA A 308 -6.42 -16.42 -0.96
C ALA A 308 -7.22 -15.27 -0.32
N ASP A 309 -6.50 -14.25 0.13
CA ASP A 309 -6.80 -12.84 -0.13
C ASP A 309 -8.25 -12.38 0.11
N ARG A 310 -8.65 -12.24 1.39
CA ARG A 310 -9.93 -11.64 1.78
C ARG A 310 -9.97 -10.14 1.46
N SER A 311 -10.23 -9.82 0.20
CA SER A 311 -10.62 -8.47 -0.22
C SER A 311 -12.12 -8.24 0.01
N VAL A 312 -12.44 -7.00 0.36
CA VAL A 312 -13.73 -6.52 0.86
C VAL A 312 -14.88 -6.76 -0.13
N LEU A 313 -15.87 -7.52 0.33
CA LEU A 313 -17.21 -7.58 -0.26
C LEU A 313 -17.97 -6.28 0.04
N PRO A 314 -18.69 -5.68 -0.93
CA PRO A 314 -19.53 -4.51 -0.68
C PRO A 314 -20.61 -4.85 0.35
N SER A 315 -20.78 -3.93 1.30
CA SER A 315 -21.82 -3.97 2.33
C SER A 315 -23.19 -4.01 1.67
N LEU A 316 -23.89 -5.13 1.76
CA LEU A 316 -25.32 -5.17 1.50
C LEU A 316 -26.04 -4.96 2.83
N THR A 317 -26.32 -3.70 3.12
CA THR A 317 -27.47 -3.34 3.95
C THR A 317 -28.71 -4.05 3.40
N ASN A 318 -29.62 -4.43 4.28
CA ASN A 318 -30.94 -4.94 3.93
C ASN A 318 -31.74 -3.88 3.15
N ASP A 319 -31.45 -3.72 1.85
CA ASP A 319 -32.30 -2.97 0.94
C ASP A 319 -33.49 -3.85 0.57
N GLN A 320 -34.51 -3.77 1.41
CA GLN A 320 -35.87 -4.02 0.96
C GLN A 320 -36.31 -2.83 0.09
N LEU A 321 -36.04 -2.89 -1.23
CA LEU A 321 -36.81 -2.14 -2.22
C LEU A 321 -37.03 -2.98 -3.49
N THR A 322 -38.17 -3.64 -3.49
CA THR A 322 -39.11 -3.93 -4.58
C THR A 322 -38.63 -4.01 -6.04
N SER A 323 -38.96 -5.17 -6.64
CA SER A 323 -39.43 -5.41 -8.02
C SER A 323 -38.47 -6.17 -8.97
N SER A 324 -38.60 -7.49 -8.99
CA SER A 324 -39.04 -8.27 -10.16
C SER A 324 -38.83 -9.77 -9.91
N SER A 325 -39.88 -10.54 -10.20
CA SER A 325 -40.07 -11.99 -10.08
C SER A 325 -38.79 -12.85 -10.13
N GLY A 326 -38.37 -13.36 -8.97
CA GLY A 326 -37.31 -14.35 -8.85
C GLY A 326 -37.06 -14.66 -7.37
N ARG A 327 -37.12 -15.94 -6.99
CA ARG A 327 -36.97 -16.37 -5.59
C ARG A 327 -35.71 -15.74 -4.96
N PRO A 328 -35.80 -15.11 -3.76
CA PRO A 328 -34.65 -14.48 -3.13
C PRO A 328 -33.59 -15.54 -2.81
N PHE A 329 -32.38 -15.36 -3.33
CA PHE A 329 -31.24 -16.20 -2.96
C PHE A 329 -30.81 -15.83 -1.54
N VAL A 330 -31.02 -16.74 -0.59
CA VAL A 330 -30.65 -16.55 0.82
C VAL A 330 -29.23 -17.07 1.02
N LEU A 331 -28.34 -16.20 1.49
CA LEU A 331 -26.99 -16.59 1.93
C LEU A 331 -27.11 -17.35 3.26
N THR A 332 -27.02 -18.67 3.19
CA THR A 332 -26.88 -19.52 4.38
C THR A 332 -25.41 -19.65 4.74
N SER A 333 -25.11 -20.04 6.00
CA SER A 333 -23.75 -20.24 6.49
C SER A 333 -22.91 -21.20 5.62
N ALA A 334 -23.57 -22.19 5.00
CA ALA A 334 -22.93 -23.15 4.08
C ALA A 334 -22.53 -22.51 2.73
N VAL A 335 -23.31 -21.54 2.23
CA VAL A 335 -23.11 -20.90 0.92
C VAL A 335 -22.20 -19.68 1.03
N ASN A 336 -22.10 -19.07 2.21
CA ASN A 336 -21.35 -17.85 2.44
C ASN A 336 -19.86 -18.00 2.06
N LYS A 337 -19.22 -19.09 2.48
CA LYS A 337 -17.82 -19.38 2.12
C LYS A 337 -17.60 -19.51 0.61
N SER A 338 -18.51 -20.19 -0.09
CA SER A 338 -18.43 -20.33 -1.55
C SER A 338 -18.64 -18.99 -2.26
N TYR A 339 -19.53 -18.14 -1.76
CA TYR A 339 -19.75 -16.81 -2.30
C TYR A 339 -18.52 -15.91 -2.09
N GLU A 340 -17.92 -15.94 -0.90
CA GLU A 340 -16.68 -15.22 -0.58
C GLU A 340 -15.54 -15.61 -1.52
N MET A 341 -15.29 -16.91 -1.68
CA MET A 341 -14.23 -17.40 -2.58
C MET A 341 -14.42 -16.95 -4.03
N VAL A 342 -15.66 -17.05 -4.54
CA VAL A 342 -15.96 -16.63 -5.91
C VAL A 342 -15.84 -15.11 -6.06
N PHE A 343 -16.31 -14.35 -5.09
CA PHE A 343 -16.21 -12.89 -5.13
C PHE A 343 -14.76 -12.43 -5.12
N VAL A 344 -13.92 -12.98 -4.24
CA VAL A 344 -12.49 -12.66 -4.16
C VAL A 344 -11.79 -12.95 -5.49
N ALA A 345 -12.02 -14.12 -6.07
CA ALA A 345 -11.39 -14.46 -7.33
C ALA A 345 -11.87 -13.54 -8.47
N VAL A 346 -13.15 -13.15 -8.49
CA VAL A 346 -13.68 -12.20 -9.47
C VAL A 346 -13.12 -10.79 -9.28
N THR A 347 -12.95 -10.29 -8.05
CA THR A 347 -12.32 -8.98 -7.80
C THR A 347 -10.86 -8.95 -8.23
N GLN A 348 -10.16 -10.07 -8.10
CA GLN A 348 -8.79 -10.26 -8.60
C GLN A 348 -8.70 -10.51 -10.11
N ARG A 349 -9.84 -10.53 -10.83
CA ARG A 349 -9.94 -10.87 -12.26
C ARG A 349 -9.40 -12.27 -12.58
N TRP A 350 -9.51 -13.20 -11.65
CA TRP A 350 -9.15 -14.59 -11.87
C TRP A 350 -10.33 -15.36 -12.46
N PRO A 351 -10.10 -16.22 -13.46
CA PRO A 351 -11.13 -17.12 -13.97
C PRO A 351 -11.47 -18.18 -12.91
N VAL A 352 -12.77 -18.39 -12.65
CA VAL A 352 -13.28 -19.33 -11.63
C VAL A 352 -14.19 -20.36 -12.27
N LEU A 353 -13.93 -21.65 -12.01
CA LEU A 353 -14.81 -22.75 -12.40
C LEU A 353 -15.61 -23.26 -11.19
N LEU A 354 -16.93 -23.10 -11.23
CA LEU A 354 -17.84 -23.62 -10.20
C LEU A 354 -18.35 -25.01 -10.61
N TYR A 355 -17.96 -26.05 -9.88
CA TYR A 355 -18.42 -27.43 -10.11
C TYR A 355 -19.21 -27.98 -8.91
N GLY A 356 -20.08 -28.97 -9.15
CA GLY A 356 -20.87 -29.62 -8.09
C GLY A 356 -22.14 -30.31 -8.62
N PRO A 357 -22.91 -31.01 -7.77
CA PRO A 357 -24.12 -31.73 -8.17
C PRO A 357 -25.20 -30.85 -8.83
N ALA A 358 -26.05 -31.43 -9.67
CA ALA A 358 -27.20 -30.71 -10.22
C ALA A 358 -28.08 -30.16 -9.09
N GLY A 359 -28.55 -28.92 -9.22
CA GLY A 359 -29.37 -28.27 -8.18
C GLY A 359 -28.61 -27.66 -6.99
N SER A 360 -27.27 -27.75 -6.93
CA SER A 360 -26.47 -27.19 -5.83
C SER A 360 -26.38 -25.64 -5.76
N GLY A 361 -27.22 -24.93 -6.52
CA GLY A 361 -27.30 -23.46 -6.46
C GLY A 361 -26.20 -22.68 -7.20
N LYS A 362 -25.34 -23.33 -8.01
CA LYS A 362 -24.23 -22.67 -8.74
C LYS A 362 -24.69 -21.47 -9.59
N THR A 363 -25.71 -21.67 -10.43
CA THR A 363 -26.27 -20.62 -11.29
C THR A 363 -26.89 -19.48 -10.48
N ALA A 364 -27.46 -19.80 -9.31
CA ALA A 364 -28.05 -18.81 -8.42
C ALA A 364 -26.96 -17.96 -7.72
N LEU A 365 -25.82 -18.57 -7.35
CA LEU A 365 -24.65 -17.88 -6.80
C LEU A 365 -24.04 -16.91 -7.81
N VAL A 366 -23.88 -17.33 -9.07
CA VAL A 366 -23.40 -16.46 -10.16
C VAL A 366 -24.38 -15.32 -10.44
N LYS A 367 -25.69 -15.60 -10.48
CA LYS A 367 -26.72 -14.59 -10.70
C LYS A 367 -26.73 -13.55 -9.57
N LYS A 368 -26.54 -13.97 -8.32
CA LYS A 368 -26.42 -13.08 -7.16
C LYS A 368 -25.18 -12.19 -7.25
N LEU A 369 -24.04 -12.75 -7.66
CA LEU A 369 -22.79 -12.01 -7.87
C LEU A 369 -22.91 -10.97 -9.01
N GLY A 370 -23.62 -11.32 -10.09
CA GLY A 370 -23.89 -10.38 -11.19
C GLY A 370 -24.76 -9.19 -10.77
N GLN A 371 -25.76 -9.45 -9.92
CA GLN A 371 -26.64 -8.42 -9.35
C GLN A 371 -25.88 -7.48 -8.41
N SER A 372 -24.95 -7.97 -7.59
CA SER A 372 -24.15 -7.12 -6.70
C SER A 372 -23.10 -6.27 -7.43
N ASN A 373 -22.64 -6.73 -8.60
CA ASN A 373 -21.58 -6.07 -9.37
C ASN A 373 -22.11 -5.21 -10.53
N GLY A 374 -23.42 -4.95 -10.59
CA GLY A 374 -24.02 -4.03 -11.57
C GLY A 374 -24.02 -4.52 -13.02
N ARG A 375 -23.85 -5.83 -13.28
CA ARG A 375 -23.97 -6.41 -14.63
C ARG A 375 -25.28 -7.20 -14.74
N PRO A 376 -26.30 -6.72 -15.47
CA PRO A 376 -27.45 -7.54 -15.81
C PRO A 376 -26.98 -8.74 -16.64
N GLY A 377 -27.10 -9.94 -16.07
CA GLY A 377 -26.53 -11.17 -16.61
C GLY A 377 -27.07 -11.51 -18.00
N ILE A 378 -26.16 -11.92 -18.89
CA ILE A 378 -26.48 -12.57 -20.16
C ILE A 378 -26.95 -13.99 -19.80
N SER A 379 -28.24 -14.24 -19.97
CA SER A 379 -28.86 -15.56 -19.84
C SER A 379 -28.42 -16.42 -21.02
N SER A 380 -27.52 -17.39 -20.79
CA SER A 380 -27.38 -18.52 -21.71
C SER A 380 -28.31 -19.65 -21.23
N GLU A 381 -29.58 -19.55 -21.60
CA GLU A 381 -30.45 -20.73 -21.68
C GLU A 381 -30.12 -21.45 -22.98
N HIS A 382 -29.44 -22.60 -22.93
CA HIS A 382 -29.47 -23.57 -24.02
C HIS A 382 -29.65 -24.97 -23.44
N GLY A 383 -30.79 -25.58 -23.82
CA GLY A 383 -31.00 -27.01 -24.09
C GLY A 383 -30.86 -27.98 -22.95
#